data_AF-A0A392N8B0-F1
#
_entry.id   AF-A0A392N8B0-F1
#
_cell.length_a   1.000
_cell.length_b   1.000
_cell.length_c   1.000
_cell.angle_alpha   90.00
_cell.angle_beta   90.00
_cell.angle_gamma   90.00
#
_symmetry.space_group_name_H-M   'P 1'
#
loop_
_entity.id
_entity.type
_entity.pdbx_description
1 polymer ?
#
loop_
_entity_poly.entity_id
_entity_poly.type
_entity_poly.pdbx_seq_one_letter_code
_entity_poly.pdbx_strand_id
1 'polypeptide(L)'
;VASRLNVPGAWQMPQGGIEDGEEPKSAAIRELREETGIVSAEIIAEVDKWLTYDFPPAVKAKVNRLWGGEWHGQAQKWCEFYFICST
;
A
#
# COMPACT_ATOMS: atom_id res chain seq x y z
N VAL A 1 -10.37 6.60 -1.50
CA VAL A 1 -9.26 7.56 -1.72
C VAL A 1 -9.27 8.61 -0.60
N ALA A 2 -8.12 8.97 -0.04
CA ALA A 2 -7.96 9.93 1.04
C ALA A 2 -6.87 10.96 0.70
N SER A 3 -7.03 12.22 1.13
CA SER A 3 -6.02 13.27 0.94
C SER A 3 -4.97 13.23 2.05
N ARG A 4 -3.68 13.39 1.70
CA ARG A 4 -2.61 13.50 2.70
C ARG A 4 -2.74 14.80 3.49
N LEU A 5 -2.64 14.70 4.81
CA LEU A 5 -2.69 15.85 5.73
C LEU A 5 -1.55 16.86 5.48
N ASN A 6 -0.36 16.36 5.18
CA ASN A 6 0.85 17.20 5.04
C ASN A 6 1.12 17.67 3.60
N VAL A 7 0.34 17.20 2.62
CA VAL A 7 0.49 17.56 1.21
C VAL A 7 -0.91 17.77 0.62
N PRO A 8 -1.49 18.97 0.80
CA PRO A 8 -2.82 19.29 0.30
C PRO A 8 -2.93 19.01 -1.20
N GLY A 9 -4.02 18.37 -1.62
CA GLY A 9 -4.25 17.97 -3.01
C GLY A 9 -3.57 16.66 -3.43
N ALA A 10 -2.71 16.06 -2.61
CA ALA A 10 -2.18 14.72 -2.86
C ALA A 10 -3.15 13.66 -2.33
N TRP A 11 -3.86 13.01 -3.26
CA TRP A 11 -4.81 11.94 -2.95
C TRP A 11 -4.16 10.57 -3.17
N GLN A 12 -4.44 9.62 -2.26
CA GLN A 12 -3.96 8.24 -2.35
C GLN A 12 -5.04 7.25 -1.93
N MET A 13 -4.89 6.00 -2.37
CA MET A 13 -5.65 4.89 -1.80
C MET A 13 -5.00 4.42 -0.49
N PRO A 14 -5.75 3.73 0.38
CA PRO A 14 -5.18 3.12 1.58
C PRO A 14 -4.11 2.10 1.20
N GLN A 15 -3.00 2.08 1.93
CA GLN A 15 -1.88 1.18 1.68
C GLN A 15 -1.05 0.95 2.94
N GLY A 16 -0.41 -0.21 3.04
CA GLY A 16 0.57 -0.42 4.10
C GLY A 16 1.42 -1.65 3.89
N GLY A 17 2.08 -2.07 4.96
CA GLY A 17 3.06 -3.15 4.93
C GLY A 17 2.37 -4.51 4.96
N ILE A 18 3.01 -5.51 4.35
CA ILE A 18 2.65 -6.92 4.54
C ILE A 18 3.60 -7.47 5.60
N GLU A 19 3.06 -8.04 6.67
CA GLU A 19 3.85 -8.66 7.74
C GLU A 19 4.45 -10.00 7.29
N ASP A 20 5.47 -10.48 8.01
CA ASP A 20 6.11 -11.76 7.69
C ASP A 20 5.13 -12.92 7.84
N GLY A 21 4.95 -13.70 6.77
CA GLY A 21 3.95 -14.77 6.70
C GLY A 21 2.50 -14.30 6.52
N GLU A 22 2.24 -13.00 6.33
CA GLU A 22 0.89 -12.48 6.09
C GLU A 22 0.50 -12.59 4.60
N GLU A 23 -0.70 -13.11 4.34
CA GLU A 23 -1.25 -13.13 3.00
C GLU A 23 -1.60 -11.70 2.54
N PRO A 24 -1.30 -11.31 1.29
CA PRO A 24 -1.54 -9.94 0.81
C PRO A 24 -2.99 -9.45 0.96
N LYS A 25 -3.97 -10.36 0.85
CA LYS A 25 -5.40 -10.05 1.06
C LYS A 25 -5.71 -9.72 2.51
N SER A 26 -5.11 -10.46 3.44
CA SER A 26 -5.25 -10.21 4.88
C SER A 26 -4.64 -8.87 5.25
N ALA A 27 -3.43 -8.58 4.74
CA ALA A 27 -2.78 -7.28 4.91
C ALA A 27 -3.66 -6.15 4.36
N ALA A 28 -4.20 -6.29 3.15
CA ALA A 28 -5.05 -5.26 2.54
C ALA A 28 -6.31 -4.95 3.38
N ILE A 29 -6.95 -5.97 3.98
CA ILE A 29 -8.10 -5.79 4.88
C ILE A 29 -7.68 -5.09 6.19
N ARG A 30 -6.56 -5.53 6.79
CA ARG A 30 -6.01 -4.94 8.01
C ARG A 30 -5.68 -3.46 7.81
N GLU A 31 -4.92 -3.14 6.76
CA GLU A 31 -4.51 -1.78 6.41
C GLU A 31 -5.70 -0.88 6.07
N LEU A 32 -6.71 -1.40 5.34
CA LEU A 32 -7.95 -0.67 5.10
C LEU A 32 -8.61 -0.25 6.42
N ARG A 33 -8.68 -1.16 7.39
CA ARG A 33 -9.25 -0.88 8.71
C ARG A 33 -8.40 0.11 9.51
N GLU A 34 -7.07 -0.04 9.51
CA GLU A 34 -6.17 0.83 10.27
C GLU A 34 -6.16 2.26 9.74
N GLU A 35 -6.12 2.44 8.42
CA GLU A 35 -6.02 3.78 7.81
C GLU A 35 -7.37 4.50 7.66
N THR A 36 -8.48 3.76 7.59
CA THR A 36 -9.80 4.35 7.30
C THR A 36 -10.91 4.01 8.29
N GLY A 37 -10.71 3.00 9.14
CA GLY A 37 -11.73 2.50 10.06
C GLY A 37 -12.82 1.63 9.42
N ILE A 38 -12.76 1.38 8.11
CA ILE A 38 -13.78 0.60 7.40
C ILE A 38 -13.64 -0.89 7.71
N VAL A 39 -14.74 -1.53 8.10
CA VAL A 39 -14.80 -2.97 8.40
C VAL A 39 -15.79 -3.74 7.53
N SER A 40 -16.67 -3.04 6.81
CA SER A 40 -17.70 -3.62 5.96
C SER A 40 -17.29 -3.54 4.48
N ALA A 41 -16.29 -4.34 4.11
CA ALA A 41 -15.80 -4.43 2.73
C ALA A 41 -15.37 -5.85 2.38
N GLU A 42 -15.55 -6.23 1.12
CA GLU A 42 -15.11 -7.50 0.56
C GLU A 42 -14.14 -7.28 -0.59
N ILE A 43 -13.12 -8.13 -0.71
CA ILE A 43 -12.21 -8.08 -1.86
C ILE A 43 -12.90 -8.75 -3.05
N ILE A 44 -13.03 -8.02 -4.16
CA ILE A 44 -13.67 -8.51 -5.39
C ILE A 44 -12.67 -8.78 -6.52
N ALA A 45 -11.48 -8.18 -6.45
CA ALA A 45 -10.40 -8.44 -7.39
C ALA A 45 -9.04 -8.18 -6.76
N GLU A 46 -8.01 -8.80 -7.32
CA GLU A 46 -6.61 -8.50 -7.02
C GLU A 46 -5.84 -8.37 -8.34
N VAL A 47 -4.77 -7.58 -8.33
CA VAL A 47 -3.85 -7.57 -9.47
C VAL A 47 -3.00 -8.84 -9.41
N ASP A 48 -3.07 -9.68 -10.44
CA ASP A 48 -2.40 -10.99 -10.48
C ASP A 48 -0.91 -10.91 -10.18
N LYS A 49 -0.23 -9.89 -10.70
CA LYS A 49 1.21 -9.68 -10.55
C LYS A 49 1.55 -8.60 -9.54
N TRP A 50 2.73 -8.73 -8.94
CA TRP A 50 3.33 -7.66 -8.16
C TRP A 50 3.69 -6.48 -9.07
N LEU A 51 3.35 -5.27 -8.62
CA LEU A 51 3.74 -4.03 -9.27
C LEU A 51 4.97 -3.48 -8.56
N THR A 52 6.11 -3.48 -9.23
CA THR A 52 7.36 -2.99 -8.68
C THR A 52 7.76 -1.69 -9.37
N TYR A 53 8.39 -0.79 -8.61
CA TYR A 53 9.10 0.35 -9.17
C TYR A 53 10.42 0.51 -8.46
N ASP A 54 11.44 0.93 -9.20
CA ASP A 54 12.73 1.30 -8.62
C ASP A 54 12.74 2.78 -8.19
N PHE A 55 13.53 3.08 -7.16
CA PHE A 55 13.85 4.45 -6.82
C PHE A 55 14.59 5.13 -7.97
N PRO A 56 14.28 6.40 -8.29
CA PRO A 56 15.09 7.18 -9.22
C PRO A 56 16.57 7.15 -8.82
N PRO A 57 17.54 7.11 -9.76
CA PRO A 57 18.96 6.87 -9.44
C PRO A 57 19.52 7.78 -8.34
N ALA A 58 19.17 9.07 -8.34
CA ALA A 58 19.59 10.03 -7.32
C ALA A 58 19.02 9.70 -5.92
N VAL A 59 17.77 9.23 -5.86
CA VAL A 59 17.12 8.79 -4.61
C VAL A 59 17.72 7.47 -4.16
N LYS A 60 17.90 6.51 -5.07
CA LYS A 60 18.51 5.20 -4.79
C LYS A 60 19.90 5.34 -4.16
N ALA A 61 20.76 6.18 -4.75
CA ALA A 61 22.09 6.46 -4.21
C ALA A 61 22.03 7.06 -2.79
N LYS A 62 21.08 7.98 -2.54
CA LYS A 62 20.88 8.59 -1.22
C LYS A 62 20.39 7.56 -0.20
N VAL A 63 19.41 6.74 -0.56
CA VAL A 63 18.83 5.71 0.32
C VAL A 63 19.87 4.65 0.68
N ASN A 64 20.59 4.12 -0.31
CA ASN A 64 21.64 3.11 -0.07
C ASN A 64 22.75 3.65 0.85
N ARG A 65 23.13 4.93 0.69
CA ARG A 65 24.11 5.57 1.58
C ARG A 65 23.60 5.74 3.01
N LEU A 66 22.33 6.10 3.18
CA LEU A 66 21.76 6.40 4.49
C LEU A 66 21.39 5.14 5.28
N TRP A 67 20.86 4.12 4.61
CA TRP A 67 20.31 2.93 5.27
C TRP A 67 21.24 1.71 5.18
N GLY A 68 22.30 1.77 4.37
CA GLY A 68 23.21 0.67 4.14
C GLY A 68 22.57 -0.46 3.34
N GLY A 69 23.28 -0.98 2.33
CA GLY A 69 22.79 -2.05 1.47
C GLY A 69 22.18 -1.57 0.15
N GLU A 70 21.64 -2.51 -0.62
CA GLU A 70 21.08 -2.28 -1.95
C GLU A 70 19.55 -2.24 -1.90
N TRP A 71 18.99 -1.03 -1.85
CA TRP A 71 17.55 -0.81 -1.83
C TRP A 71 17.06 -0.45 -3.23
N HIS A 72 16.11 -1.22 -3.75
CA HIS A 72 15.66 -1.11 -5.15
C HIS A 72 14.45 -0.20 -5.28
N GLY A 73 13.45 -0.33 -4.42
CA GLY A 73 12.21 0.45 -4.47
C GLY A 73 11.12 -0.22 -3.67
N GLN A 74 9.88 -0.19 -4.17
CA GLN A 74 8.76 -0.88 -3.51
C GLN A 74 8.10 -1.88 -4.46
N ALA A 75 7.63 -2.99 -3.87
CA ALA A 75 6.74 -3.95 -4.50
C ALA A 75 5.35 -3.78 -3.89
N GLN A 76 4.33 -3.69 -4.74
CA GLN A 76 2.94 -3.45 -4.33
C GLN A 76 2.03 -4.54 -4.89
N LYS A 77 1.10 -5.00 -4.05
CA LYS A 77 -0.01 -5.88 -4.44
C LYS A 77 -1.30 -5.10 -4.21
N TRP A 78 -2.10 -4.95 -5.26
CA TRP A 78 -3.32 -4.15 -5.24
C TRP A 78 -4.55 -5.04 -5.16
N CYS A 79 -5.50 -4.66 -4.30
CA CYS A 79 -6.80 -5.31 -4.14
C CYS A 79 -7.92 -4.28 -4.35
N GLU A 80 -9.00 -4.71 -5.00
CA GLU A 80 -10.22 -3.93 -5.18
C GLU A 80 -11.26 -4.36 -4.14
N PHE A 81 -11.88 -3.37 -3.50
CA PHE A 81 -12.85 -3.57 -2.43
C PHE A 81 -14.25 -3.15 -2.86
N TYR A 82 -15.21 -4.02 -2.59
CA TYR A 82 -16.63 -3.72 -2.61
C TYR A 82 -17.10 -3.36 -1.20
N PHE A 83 -17.64 -2.16 -1.03
CA PHE A 83 -18.13 -1.70 0.28
C PHE A 83 -19.57 -2.15 0.50
N ILE A 84 -19.79 -2.84 1.61
CA ILE A 84 -21.11 -3.28 2.02
C ILE A 84 -21.67 -2.21 2.95
N CYS A 85 -22.79 -1.62 2.55
CA CYS A 85 -23.55 -0.73 3.40
C CYS A 85 -24.74 -1.51 3.96
N SER A 86 -24.63 -1.96 5.21
CA SER A 86 -25.80 -2.46 5.95
C SER A 86 -26.56 -1.27 6.53
N THR A 87 -27.74 -0.98 5.97
CA THR A 87 -28.74 -0.04 6.52
C THR A 87 -29.23 -0.44 7.90
#